data_AF-A0A6B0XQ73-F1
#
_entry.id   AF-A0A6B0XQ73-F1
#
_cell.length_a   1.000
_cell.length_b   1.000
_cell.length_c   1.000
_cell.angle_alpha   90.00
_cell.angle_beta   90.00
_cell.angle_gamma   90.00
#
_symmetry.space_group_name_H-M   'P 1'
#
loop_
_entity.id
_entity.type
_entity.pdbx_description
1 polymer ?
#
loop_
_entity_poly.entity_id
_entity_poly.type
_entity_poly.pdbx_seq_one_letter_code
_entity_poly.pdbx_strand_id
1 'polypeptide(L)' 'HRRDHPPLSLHWGEPVPEAAVQVTTRIGISRAADRPLRFYDRRSRWVSKR' A
#
# COMPACT_ATOMS: atom_id res chain seq x y z
N HIS A 1 13.73 21.10 -20.43
CA HIS A 1 13.07 21.91 -19.39
C HIS A 1 13.44 21.38 -18.02
N ARG A 2 14.23 22.14 -17.25
CA ARG A 2 14.49 21.84 -15.82
C ARG A 2 13.23 22.22 -15.04
N ARG A 3 12.75 21.35 -14.16
CA ARG A 3 11.62 21.65 -13.28
C ARG A 3 12.16 22.23 -11.97
N ASP A 4 11.59 23.33 -11.52
CA ASP A 4 12.01 24.02 -10.30
C ASP A 4 11.47 23.36 -9.01
N HIS A 5 10.65 22.31 -9.16
CA HIS A 5 10.11 21.50 -8.08
C HIS A 5 10.02 20.02 -8.52
N PRO A 6 10.01 19.06 -7.56
CA PRO A 6 9.76 17.67 -7.86
C PRO A 6 8.40 17.50 -8.55
N PRO A 7 8.30 16.68 -9.61
CA PRO A 7 7.05 16.49 -10.35
C PRO A 7 5.99 15.69 -9.56
N LEU A 8 6.35 15.19 -8.38
CA LEU A 8 5.52 14.39 -7.49
C LEU A 8 5.93 14.67 -6.04
N SER A 9 4.96 14.91 -5.18
CA SER A 9 5.12 15.04 -3.73
C SER A 9 4.21 14.05 -3.01
N LEU A 10 4.66 13.57 -1.85
CA LEU A 10 3.83 12.84 -0.90
C LEU A 10 3.45 13.78 0.23
N HIS A 11 2.18 13.76 0.63
CA HIS A 11 1.66 14.56 1.72
C HIS A 11 1.19 13.65 2.85
N TRP A 12 1.17 14.18 4.07
CA TRP A 12 0.55 13.51 5.19
C TRP A 12 -0.93 13.29 4.93
N GLY A 13 -1.41 12.09 5.24
CA GLY A 13 -2.83 11.76 5.24
C GLY A 13 -3.29 11.34 6.63
N GLU A 14 -4.54 10.91 6.72
CA GLU A 14 -5.10 10.39 7.96
C GLU A 14 -4.52 9.01 8.30
N PRO A 15 -4.07 8.78 9.55
CA PRO A 15 -3.57 7.48 9.98
C PRO A 15 -4.65 6.38 9.87
N VAL A 16 -4.25 5.21 9.35
CA VAL A 16 -5.10 4.01 9.36
C VAL A 16 -4.96 3.34 10.73
N PRO A 17 -6.06 3.06 11.46
CA PRO A 17 -6.00 2.32 12.71
C PRO A 17 -5.33 0.96 12.51
N GLU A 18 -4.45 0.54 13.41
CA GLU A 18 -3.70 -0.72 13.29
C GLU A 18 -4.65 -1.93 13.11
N ALA A 19 -5.74 -1.98 13.88
CA ALA A 19 -6.76 -3.03 13.76
C ALA A 19 -7.49 -3.04 12.40
N ALA A 20 -7.33 -2.02 11.56
CA ALA A 20 -7.86 -1.96 10.19
C ALA A 20 -6.82 -2.39 9.13
N VAL A 21 -5.54 -2.53 9.50
CA VAL A 21 -4.49 -3.00 8.59
C VAL A 21 -4.59 -4.51 8.44
N GLN A 22 -4.95 -4.98 7.26
CA GLN A 22 -4.82 -6.38 6.88
C GLN A 22 -3.39 -6.65 6.46
N VAL A 23 -2.82 -7.71 7.03
CA VAL A 23 -1.51 -8.25 6.66
C VAL A 23 -1.73 -9.58 5.94
N THR A 24 -1.22 -9.72 4.72
CA THR A 24 -1.45 -10.92 3.89
C THR A 24 -0.32 -11.15 2.88
N THR A 25 -0.45 -12.19 2.06
CA THR A 25 0.50 -12.55 1.00
C THR A 25 0.51 -11.53 -0.14
N ARG A 26 1.66 -11.40 -0.80
CA ARG A 26 1.83 -10.52 -1.96
C ARG A 26 1.28 -11.18 -3.22
N ILE A 27 0.86 -10.36 -4.17
CA ILE A 27 0.18 -10.81 -5.39
C ILE A 27 1.17 -10.78 -6.55
N GLY A 28 1.16 -11.82 -7.38
CA GLY A 28 1.92 -11.85 -8.64
C GLY A 28 3.41 -12.12 -8.47
N ILE A 29 3.83 -12.74 -7.36
CA ILE A 29 5.23 -13.10 -7.11
C ILE A 29 5.39 -14.62 -6.97
N SER A 30 6.53 -15.15 -7.41
CA SER A 30 6.86 -16.58 -7.31
C SER A 30 7.77 -16.92 -6.12
N ARG A 31 8.58 -15.97 -5.66
CA ARG A 31 9.50 -16.16 -4.53
C ARG A 31 8.93 -15.53 -3.27
N ALA A 32 8.95 -16.26 -2.15
CA ALA A 32 8.42 -15.80 -0.87
C ALA A 32 6.95 -15.31 -0.98
N ALA A 33 6.16 -16.04 -1.77
CA ALA A 33 4.76 -15.75 -2.04
C ALA A 33 3.87 -15.98 -0.80
N ASP A 34 4.28 -16.88 0.06
CA ASP A 34 3.69 -17.24 1.35
C ASP A 34 3.95 -16.18 2.44
N ARG A 35 4.94 -15.31 2.26
CA ARG A 35 5.29 -14.31 3.29
C ARG A 35 4.25 -13.19 3.37
N PRO A 36 3.82 -12.80 4.59
CA PRO A 36 2.76 -11.83 4.79
C PRO A 36 3.29 -10.39 4.71
N LEU A 37 3.76 -9.99 3.53
CA LEU A 37 4.43 -8.71 3.29
C LEU A 37 3.58 -7.75 2.45
N ARG A 38 2.26 -7.94 2.44
CA ARG A 38 1.29 -7.05 1.82
C ARG A 38 0.39 -6.47 2.90
N PHE A 39 0.26 -5.14 2.86
CA PHE A 39 -0.51 -4.36 3.82
C PHE A 39 -1.59 -3.58 3.09
N TYR A 40 -2.82 -3.60 3.59
CA TYR A 40 -3.89 -2.75 3.07
C TYR A 40 -4.94 -2.44 4.14
N ASP A 41 -5.68 -1.34 3.99
CA ASP A 41 -6.86 -1.06 4.82
C ASP A 41 -8.01 -2.00 4.44
N ARG A 42 -8.42 -2.89 5.36
CA ARG A 42 -9.49 -3.86 5.14
C ARG A 42 -10.85 -3.22 4.86
N ARG A 43 -11.04 -1.94 5.19
CA ARG A 43 -12.28 -1.20 4.96
C ARG A 43 -12.31 -0.54 3.57
N SER A 44 -11.15 -0.40 2.92
CA SER A 44 -11.05 0.35 1.67
C SER A 44 -11.64 -0.40 0.47
N ARG A 45 -12.59 0.25 -0.22
CA ARG A 45 -13.16 -0.21 -1.51
C ARG A 45 -12.18 -0.11 -2.69
N TRP A 46 -11.02 0.52 -2.48
CA TRP A 46 -10.04 0.81 -3.55
C TRP A 46 -8.90 -0.21 -3.61
N VAL A 47 -8.89 -1.19 -2.70
CA VAL A 47 -7.88 -2.25 -2.71
C VAL A 47 -8.09 -3.12 -3.95
N SER A 48 -7.01 -3.28 -4.73
CA SER A 48 -7.06 -3.99 -6.01
C SER A 48 -7.54 -5.44 -5.91
N LYS A 49 -7.10 -6.18 -4.87
CA LYS A 49 -7.52 -7.55 -4.57
C LYS A 49 -7.48 -7.79 -3.06
N ARG A 50 -8.46 -8.49 -2.50
CA ARG A 50 -8.51 -8.78 -1.07
C ARG A 50 -7.80 -10.08 -0.77
#